data_AF-A0AAE0E9E7-F1
#
_entry.id   AF-A0AAE0E9E7-F1
#
_cell.length_a   1.000
_cell.length_b   1.000
_cell.length_c   1.000
_cell.angle_alpha   90.00
_cell.angle_beta   90.00
_cell.angle_gamma   90.00
#
_symmetry.space_group_name_H-M   'P 1'
#
loop_
_entity.id
_entity.type
_entity.pdbx_description
1 polymer ?
#
loop_
_entity_poly.entity_id
_entity_poly.type
_entity_poly.pdbx_seq_one_letter_code
_entity_poly.pdbx_strand_id
1 'polypeptide(L)'
;MSSEDIARLCANMTLLEKVRQLTAAVKIAGIQRMLLSLVGKILTNKLVNKEAFMGLVAKIWKVKAGLEIEATSTNIFTFYFNDVDDRSHVMDEGPWIGE
;
A
#
# COMPACT_ATOMS: atom_id res chain seq x y z
N MET A 1 -38.71 0.61 30.73
CA MET A 1 -37.30 0.20 30.50
C MET A 1 -36.58 0.42 31.81
N SER A 2 -36.13 -0.65 32.46
CA SER A 2 -35.42 -0.54 33.74
C SER A 2 -33.95 -0.16 33.50
N SER A 3 -33.27 0.29 34.56
CA SER A 3 -31.82 0.54 34.48
C SER A 3 -31.02 -0.73 34.16
N GLU A 4 -31.56 -1.91 34.49
CA GLU A 4 -30.92 -3.19 34.17
C GLU A 4 -31.04 -3.52 32.68
N ASP A 5 -32.15 -3.16 32.03
CA ASP A 5 -32.31 -3.35 30.58
C ASP A 5 -31.26 -2.56 29.80
N ILE A 6 -31.03 -1.31 30.22
CA ILE A 6 -30.00 -0.42 29.64
C ILE A 6 -28.60 -0.99 29.92
N ALA A 7 -28.32 -1.43 31.15
CA ALA A 7 -27.03 -2.02 31.52
C ALA A 7 -26.72 -3.30 30.71
N ARG A 8 -27.72 -4.15 30.47
CA ARG A 8 -27.58 -5.38 29.67
C ARG A 8 -27.33 -5.08 28.19
N LEU A 9 -27.98 -4.06 27.64
CA LEU A 9 -27.72 -3.55 26.29
C LEU A 9 -26.33 -2.90 26.19
N CYS A 10 -25.89 -2.18 27.22
CA CYS A 10 -24.56 -1.59 27.31
C CYS A 10 -23.44 -2.64 27.44
N ALA A 11 -23.67 -3.73 28.16
CA ALA A 11 -22.73 -4.86 28.23
C ALA A 11 -22.55 -5.55 26.87
N ASN A 12 -23.59 -5.55 26.04
CA ASN A 12 -23.51 -5.99 24.65
C ASN A 12 -22.85 -4.96 23.71
N MET A 13 -22.61 -3.73 24.19
CA MET A 13 -22.00 -2.62 23.44
C MET A 13 -20.47 -2.76 23.28
N THR A 14 -20.01 -4.00 23.05
CA THR A 14 -18.67 -4.38 22.56
C THR A 14 -18.28 -3.70 21.25
N LEU A 15 -19.21 -2.98 20.62
CA LEU A 15 -19.04 -2.34 19.33
C LEU A 15 -18.03 -1.19 19.38
N LEU A 16 -18.01 -0.38 20.45
CA LEU A 16 -17.05 0.73 20.57
C LEU A 16 -15.60 0.21 20.66
N GLU A 17 -15.39 -0.84 21.45
CA GLU A 17 -14.06 -1.47 21.59
C GLU A 17 -13.62 -2.12 20.27
N LYS A 18 -14.51 -2.86 19.61
CA LYS A 18 -14.25 -3.45 18.29
C LYS A 18 -13.94 -2.38 17.23
N VAL A 19 -14.68 -1.27 17.22
CA VAL A 19 -14.41 -0.12 16.33
C VAL A 19 -13.04 0.48 16.62
N ARG A 20 -12.65 0.63 17.89
CA ARG A 20 -11.33 1.12 18.28
C ARG A 20 -10.21 0.17 17.84
N GLN A 21 -10.37 -1.13 18.05
CA GLN A 21 -9.41 -2.16 17.63
C GLN A 21 -9.26 -2.20 16.12
N LEU A 22 -10.36 -2.15 15.37
CA LEU A 22 -10.35 -2.05 13.91
C LEU A 22 -9.61 -0.80 13.45
N THR A 23 -9.87 0.35 14.08
CA THR A 23 -9.18 1.61 13.76
C THR A 23 -7.66 1.49 13.96
N ALA A 24 -7.22 0.82 15.02
CA ALA A 24 -5.80 0.57 15.26
C ALA A 24 -5.20 -0.38 14.22
N ALA A 25 -5.89 -1.48 13.90
CA ALA A 25 -5.44 -2.45 12.91
C ALA A 25 -5.32 -1.82 11.50
N VAL A 26 -6.31 -1.02 11.09
CA VAL A 26 -6.28 -0.29 9.81
C VAL A 26 -5.11 0.69 9.75
N LYS A 27 -4.83 1.41 10.85
CA LYS A 27 -3.66 2.31 10.92
C LYS A 27 -2.34 1.55 10.77
N ILE A 28 -2.17 0.43 11.49
CA ILE A 28 -0.96 -0.39 11.42
C ILE A 28 -0.75 -0.93 10.00
N ALA A 29 -1.81 -1.48 9.39
CA ALA A 29 -1.76 -1.96 8.02
C ALA A 29 -1.42 -0.84 7.03
N GLY A 30 -1.97 0.37 7.22
CA GLY A 30 -1.63 1.55 6.43
C GLY A 30 -0.16 1.94 6.54
N ILE A 31 0.38 1.98 7.77
CA ILE A 31 1.82 2.27 8.00
C ILE A 31 2.69 1.21 7.33
N GLN A 32 2.37 -0.08 7.47
CA GLN A 32 3.12 -1.16 6.83
C GLN A 32 3.10 -1.03 5.30
N ARG A 33 1.93 -0.75 4.72
CA ARG A 33 1.80 -0.53 3.27
C ARG A 33 2.61 0.67 2.79
N MET A 34 2.66 1.76 3.57
CA MET A 34 3.49 2.93 3.26
C MET A 34 4.99 2.67 3.41
N LEU A 35 5.39 1.86 4.39
CA LEU A 35 6.80 1.46 4.54
C LEU A 35 7.26 0.60 3.36
N LEU A 36 6.38 -0.23 2.82
CA LEU A 36 6.65 -1.07 1.67
C LEU A 36 6.30 -0.41 0.33
N SER A 37 6.17 0.92 0.27
CA SER A 37 5.88 1.61 -1.00
C SER A 37 7.01 2.52 -1.48
N LEU A 38 7.07 2.68 -2.80
CA LEU A 38 7.86 3.70 -3.48
C LEU A 38 6.95 4.54 -4.39
N VAL A 39 7.29 5.81 -4.57
CA VAL A 39 6.62 6.69 -5.52
C VAL A 39 7.62 7.12 -6.59
N GLY A 40 7.29 6.84 -7.85
CA GLY A 40 8.12 7.19 -9.00
C GLY A 40 7.41 8.15 -9.92
N LYS A 41 8.17 9.11 -10.48
CA LYS A 41 7.70 10.04 -11.51
C LYS A 41 8.51 9.88 -12.79
N ILE A 42 7.83 9.72 -13.92
CA ILE A 42 8.49 9.76 -15.24
C ILE A 42 8.63 11.21 -15.66
N LEU A 43 9.87 11.67 -15.81
CA LEU A 43 10.21 13.05 -16.12
C LEU A 43 10.11 13.31 -17.64
N THR A 44 8.88 13.40 -18.12
CA THR A 44 8.56 13.76 -19.50
C THR A 44 7.35 14.67 -19.56
N ASN A 45 7.28 15.52 -20.59
CA ASN A 45 6.11 16.34 -20.89
C ASN A 45 5.01 15.59 -21.65
N LYS A 46 5.29 14.37 -22.11
CA LYS A 46 4.33 13.51 -22.83
C LYS A 46 3.59 12.60 -21.85
N LEU A 47 2.37 12.23 -22.18
CA LEU A 47 1.69 11.14 -21.48
C LEU A 47 2.35 9.81 -21.86
N VAL A 48 2.72 9.04 -20.84
CA VAL A 48 3.28 7.70 -21.03
C VAL A 48 2.15 6.69 -21.12
N ASN A 49 2.32 5.67 -21.97
CA ASN A 49 1.47 4.50 -21.93
C ASN A 49 1.69 3.77 -20.61
N LYS A 50 0.74 3.93 -19.68
CA LYS A 50 0.79 3.40 -18.33
C LYS A 50 0.96 1.89 -18.32
N GLU A 51 0.19 1.16 -19.13
CA GLU A 51 0.22 -0.30 -19.18
C GLU A 51 1.56 -0.83 -19.65
N ALA A 52 2.09 -0.26 -20.74
CA ALA A 52 3.40 -0.61 -21.26
C ALA A 52 4.51 -0.31 -20.23
N PHE A 53 4.44 0.84 -19.56
CA PHE A 53 5.38 1.20 -18.51
C PHE A 53 5.33 0.24 -17.32
N MET A 54 4.13 -0.05 -16.80
CA MET A 54 3.93 -0.96 -15.67
C MET A 54 4.46 -2.37 -15.98
N GLY A 55 4.19 -2.89 -17.18
CA GLY A 55 4.74 -4.17 -17.63
C GLY A 55 6.26 -4.18 -17.74
N LEU A 56 6.85 -3.07 -18.21
CA LEU A 56 8.30 -2.92 -18.33
C LEU A 56 8.99 -2.91 -16.96
N VAL A 57 8.54 -2.08 -16.03
CA VAL A 57 9.19 -1.95 -14.71
C VAL A 57 9.06 -3.22 -13.89
N ALA A 58 7.91 -3.91 -13.96
CA ALA A 58 7.72 -5.20 -13.30
C ALA A 58 8.73 -6.25 -13.80
N LYS A 59 9.13 -6.20 -15.08
CA LYS A 59 10.13 -7.09 -15.65
C LYS A 59 11.56 -6.71 -15.25
N ILE A 60 11.88 -5.42 -15.20
CA ILE A 60 13.23 -4.94 -14.89
C ILE A 60 13.58 -5.21 -13.41
N TRP A 61 12.65 -4.94 -12.50
CA TRP A 61 12.91 -4.97 -11.06
C TRP A 61 12.99 -6.37 -10.44
N LYS A 62 12.68 -7.43 -11.22
CA LYS A 62 12.81 -8.84 -10.82
C LYS A 62 12.27 -9.15 -9.41
N VAL A 63 11.19 -8.46 -9.02
CA VAL A 63 10.54 -8.58 -7.70
C VAL A 63 10.06 -10.01 -7.47
N LYS A 64 10.38 -10.58 -6.30
CA LYS A 64 10.11 -12.00 -5.99
C LYS A 64 8.78 -12.21 -5.27
N ALA A 65 8.46 -11.36 -4.31
CA ALA A 65 7.30 -11.52 -3.43
C ALA A 65 6.00 -10.91 -3.99
N GLY A 66 6.09 -10.23 -5.14
CA GLY A 66 4.97 -9.58 -5.82
C GLY A 66 5.00 -8.07 -5.68
N LEU A 67 4.42 -7.42 -6.70
CA LEU A 67 4.40 -5.98 -6.89
C LEU A 67 3.01 -5.54 -7.37
N GLU A 68 2.39 -4.62 -6.64
CA GLU A 68 1.18 -3.92 -7.08
C GLU A 68 1.57 -2.51 -7.56
N ILE A 69 1.05 -2.08 -8.71
CA ILE A 69 1.37 -0.78 -9.29
C ILE A 69 0.09 0.02 -9.51
N GLU A 70 0.06 1.24 -9.00
CA GLU A 70 -1.06 2.16 -9.12
C GLU A 70 -0.62 3.46 -9.80
N ALA A 71 -1.37 3.89 -10.83
CA ALA A 71 -1.14 5.20 -11.45
C ALA A 71 -1.88 6.30 -10.69
N THR A 72 -1.18 6.95 -9.74
CA THR A 72 -1.77 7.96 -8.85
C THR A 72 -1.95 9.33 -9.52
N SER A 73 -1.15 9.68 -10.53
CA SER A 73 -1.31 10.93 -11.29
C SER A 73 -0.67 10.87 -12.69
N THR A 74 -0.59 12.01 -13.37
CA THR A 74 0.10 12.14 -14.66
C THR A 74 1.56 11.77 -14.52
N ASN A 75 1.95 10.63 -15.10
CA ASN A 75 3.29 10.08 -15.05
C ASN A 75 3.82 9.83 -13.62
N ILE A 76 2.93 9.71 -12.62
CA ILE A 76 3.28 9.37 -11.23
C ILE A 76 2.65 8.03 -10.90
N PHE A 77 3.47 7.13 -10.37
CA PHE A 77 3.10 5.76 -10.04
C PHE A 77 3.50 5.46 -8.60
N THR A 78 2.64 4.74 -7.90
CA THR A 78 2.94 4.17 -6.58
C THR A 78 3.14 2.67 -6.74
N PHE A 79 4.23 2.17 -6.18
CA PHE A 79 4.65 0.79 -6.22
C PHE A 79 4.51 0.23 -4.81
N TYR A 80 3.70 -0.82 -4.62
CA TYR A 80 3.53 -1.48 -3.34
C TYR A 80 4.18 -2.86 -3.41
N PHE A 81 5.22 -3.04 -2.60
CA PHE A 81 5.97 -4.28 -2.49
C PHE A 81 5.37 -5.14 -1.38
N ASN A 82 5.46 -6.46 -1.54
CA ASN A 82 5.09 -7.39 -0.46
C ASN A 82 6.27 -7.72 0.46
N ASP A 83 7.48 -7.30 0.09
CA ASP A 83 8.71 -7.62 0.79
C ASP A 83 9.68 -6.42 0.84
N VAL A 84 10.42 -6.31 1.95
CA VAL A 84 11.32 -5.18 2.19
C VAL A 84 12.62 -5.31 1.42
N ASP A 85 13.09 -6.52 1.15
CA ASP A 85 14.31 -6.78 0.39
C ASP A 85 14.08 -6.45 -1.08
N ASP A 86 12.93 -6.83 -1.64
CA ASP A 86 12.52 -6.43 -3.00
C ASP A 86 12.46 -4.89 -3.14
N ARG A 87 11.83 -4.20 -2.17
CA ARG A 87 11.78 -2.73 -2.18
C ARG A 87 13.17 -2.10 -2.10
N SER A 88 14.04 -2.64 -1.24
CA SER A 88 15.38 -2.09 -1.00
C SER A 88 16.30 -2.37 -2.19
N HIS A 89 16.23 -3.56 -2.79
CA HIS A 89 16.92 -3.90 -4.04
C HIS A 89 16.61 -2.91 -5.16
N VAL A 90 15.33 -2.59 -5.39
CA VAL A 90 14.92 -1.59 -6.40
C VAL A 90 15.46 -0.19 -6.08
N MET A 91 15.49 0.17 -4.80
CA MET A 91 15.99 1.47 -4.36
C MET A 91 17.52 1.58 -4.50
N ASP A 92 18.23 0.49 -4.23
CA ASP A 92 19.70 0.44 -4.18
C ASP A 92 20.33 0.23 -5.56
N GLU A 93 19.78 -0.67 -6.39
CA GLU A 93 20.28 -0.94 -7.75
C GLU A 93 19.80 0.09 -8.78
N GLY A 94 18.77 0.85 -8.41
CA GLY A 94 18.18 1.89 -9.22
C GLY A 94 17.19 1.34 -10.26
N PRO A 95 16.23 2.17 -10.70
CA PRO A 95 15.04 1.68 -11.40
C PRO A 95 15.28 1.19 -12.84
N TRP A 96 16.50 1.28 -13.38
CA TRP A 96 16.75 1.20 -14.82
C TRP A 96 17.88 0.25 -15.25
N ILE A 97 18.63 -0.37 -14.34
CA ILE A 97 19.77 -1.20 -14.74
C ILE A 97 19.33 -2.66 -14.78
N GLY A 98 18.92 -3.11 -15.96
CA GLY A 98 19.02 -4.52 -16.32
C GLY A 98 20.43 -4.77 -16.85
N GLU A 99 21.18 -5.67 -16.22
CA GLU A 99 22.29 -6.35 -16.90
C GLU A 99 21.79 -7.15 -18.10
#